data_AF-A0A7R9W132-F1
#
_entry.id   AF-A0A7R9W132-F1
#
_cell.length_a   1.000
_cell.length_b   1.000
_cell.length_c   1.000
_cell.angle_alpha   90.00
_cell.angle_beta   90.00
_cell.angle_gamma   90.00
#
_symmetry.space_group_name_H-M   'P 1'
#
loop_
_entity.id
_entity.type
_entity.pdbx_description
1 polymer ?
#
loop_
_entity_poly.entity_id
_entity_poly.type
_entity_poly.pdbx_seq_one_letter_code
_entity_poly.pdbx_strand_id
1 'polypeptide(L)'
;AVGAVHRDRVLPAGVGAGDVLLGLSSSGVHSNGFSLVRKLLEKEGIGYDSECPWDSDAKTVGESLLTPTKIYVKSCLPLIQGGMLNGLAHITGGGLLENLPRSLPTGVVAEITGHPPLPAVFRWMKKASGLDDAEMLRTFNCG
;
A
#
# COMPACT_ATOMS: atom_id res chain seq x y z
N ALA A 1 5.64 -16.80 8.06
CA ALA A 1 7.12 -16.67 8.01
C ALA A 1 7.67 -16.60 9.43
N VAL A 2 8.91 -17.04 9.65
CA VAL A 2 9.60 -16.91 10.94
C VAL A 2 10.82 -16.01 10.73
N GLY A 3 11.09 -15.11 11.68
CA GLY A 3 12.25 -14.22 11.68
C GLY A 3 12.75 -13.98 13.10
N ALA A 4 13.90 -13.32 13.23
CA ALA A 4 14.51 -12.98 14.51
C ALA A 4 15.02 -11.55 14.51
N VAL A 5 14.95 -10.89 15.66
CA VAL A 5 15.46 -9.54 15.90
C VAL A 5 16.03 -9.45 17.30
N HIS A 6 17.11 -8.69 17.48
CA HIS A 6 17.65 -8.43 18.80
C HIS A 6 16.72 -7.50 19.57
N ARG A 7 16.52 -7.73 20.87
CA ARG A 7 15.47 -7.04 21.65
C ARG A 7 15.64 -5.52 21.71
N ASP A 8 16.88 -5.05 21.69
CA ASP A 8 17.27 -3.62 21.68
C ASP A 8 17.16 -2.97 20.29
N ARG A 9 16.81 -3.73 19.24
CA ARG A 9 16.67 -3.27 17.85
C ARG A 9 15.25 -3.43 17.31
N VAL A 10 14.28 -3.67 18.18
CA VAL A 10 12.87 -3.76 17.79
C VAL A 10 12.37 -2.39 17.37
N LEU A 11 11.72 -2.31 16.21
CA LEU A 11 11.01 -1.13 15.73
C LEU A 11 9.50 -1.27 15.99
N PRO A 12 8.75 -0.16 16.14
CA PRO A 12 9.22 1.23 16.13
C PRO A 12 10.01 1.60 17.39
N ALA A 13 11.04 2.45 17.21
CA ALA A 13 11.86 2.99 18.28
C ALA A 13 12.24 4.44 17.92
N GLY A 14 11.90 5.39 18.81
CA GLY A 14 12.30 6.79 18.62
C GLY A 14 11.50 7.56 17.57
N VAL A 15 10.34 7.06 17.11
CA VAL A 15 9.44 7.83 16.22
C VAL A 15 8.95 9.08 16.94
N GLY A 16 9.06 10.25 16.30
CA GLY A 16 8.68 11.52 16.92
C GLY A 16 8.39 12.64 15.92
N ALA A 17 7.97 13.80 16.46
CA ALA A 17 7.78 15.00 15.66
C ALA A 17 9.09 15.43 14.99
N GLY A 18 9.03 15.80 13.71
CA GLY A 18 10.19 16.15 12.90
C GLY A 18 10.77 14.99 12.08
N ASP A 19 10.32 13.76 12.32
CA ASP A 19 10.67 12.62 11.47
C ASP A 19 10.08 12.76 10.06
N VAL A 20 10.79 12.22 9.07
CA VAL A 20 10.38 12.22 7.66
C VAL A 20 9.69 10.90 7.32
N LEU A 21 8.53 11.01 6.67
CA LEU A 21 7.80 9.88 6.11
C LEU A 21 8.30 9.58 4.69
N LEU A 22 8.81 8.38 4.47
CA LEU A 22 9.22 7.90 3.15
C LEU A 22 8.25 6.80 2.69
N GLY A 23 7.60 7.02 1.55
CA GLY A 23 6.75 6.04 0.89
C GLY A 23 7.56 5.15 -0.07
N LEU A 24 7.31 3.85 -0.05
CA LEU A 24 7.82 2.91 -1.05
C LEU A 24 6.69 2.45 -1.95
N SER A 25 6.82 2.70 -3.25
CA SER A 25 5.75 2.41 -4.19
C SER A 25 5.36 0.94 -4.22
N SER A 26 4.05 0.69 -4.15
CA SER A 26 3.45 -0.62 -4.38
C SER A 26 3.58 -1.07 -5.83
N SER A 27 3.21 -2.33 -6.09
CA SER A 27 3.17 -2.91 -7.44
C SER A 27 1.73 -3.01 -7.96
N GLY A 28 0.77 -2.37 -7.26
CA GLY A 28 -0.66 -2.49 -7.53
C GLY A 28 -1.45 -2.77 -6.25
N VAL A 29 -2.56 -3.50 -6.38
CA VAL A 29 -3.46 -3.82 -5.25
C VAL A 29 -2.82 -4.73 -4.18
N HIS A 30 -1.68 -5.36 -4.50
CA HIS A 30 -1.01 -6.36 -3.67
C HIS A 30 -1.93 -7.54 -3.37
N SER A 31 -2.29 -7.77 -2.11
CA SER A 31 -3.09 -8.91 -1.68
C SER A 31 -4.32 -8.49 -0.86
N ASN A 32 -4.73 -7.21 -0.91
CA ASN A 32 -5.85 -6.67 -0.13
C ASN A 32 -6.85 -5.95 -1.05
N GLY A 33 -8.09 -5.81 -0.59
CA GLY A 33 -9.15 -5.13 -1.35
C GLY A 33 -9.79 -5.96 -2.48
N PHE A 34 -9.35 -7.21 -2.69
CA PHE A 34 -9.84 -8.06 -3.79
C PHE A 34 -11.34 -8.34 -3.75
N SER A 35 -11.97 -8.35 -2.57
CA SER A 35 -13.43 -8.48 -2.47
C SER A 35 -14.17 -7.31 -3.13
N LEU A 36 -13.63 -6.09 -3.04
CA LEU A 36 -14.18 -4.93 -3.75
C LEU A 36 -13.81 -4.99 -5.23
N VAL A 37 -12.55 -5.32 -5.56
CA VAL A 37 -12.10 -5.48 -6.96
C VAL A 37 -13.03 -6.42 -7.75
N ARG A 38 -13.32 -7.61 -7.21
CA ARG A 38 -14.19 -8.59 -7.89
C ARG A 38 -15.61 -8.05 -8.11
N LYS A 39 -16.18 -7.37 -7.10
CA LYS A 39 -17.51 -6.76 -7.21
C LYS A 39 -17.55 -5.66 -8.27
N LEU A 40 -16.49 -4.86 -8.38
CA LEU A 40 -16.41 -3.79 -9.38
C LEU A 40 -16.29 -4.38 -10.79
N LEU A 41 -15.46 -5.40 -10.99
CA LEU A 41 -15.37 -6.09 -12.29
C LEU A 41 -16.73 -6.70 -12.69
N GLU A 42 -17.41 -7.36 -11.76
CA GLU A 42 -18.74 -7.92 -11.99
C GLU A 42 -19.77 -6.84 -12.36
N LYS A 43 -19.79 -5.73 -11.61
CA LYS A 43 -20.67 -4.58 -11.87
C LYS A 43 -20.44 -3.97 -13.26
N GLU A 44 -19.17 -3.84 -13.67
CA GLU A 44 -18.79 -3.26 -14.96
C GLU A 44 -18.83 -4.29 -16.11
N GLY A 45 -19.16 -5.55 -15.83
CA GLY A 45 -19.23 -6.62 -16.84
C GLY A 45 -17.87 -7.00 -17.44
N ILE A 46 -16.78 -6.81 -16.71
CA ILE A 46 -15.40 -7.03 -17.20
C ILE A 46 -14.89 -8.40 -16.71
N GLY A 47 -14.51 -9.26 -17.66
CA GLY A 47 -13.89 -10.56 -17.38
C GLY A 47 -12.40 -10.45 -17.07
N TYR A 48 -11.83 -11.45 -16.41
CA TYR A 48 -10.38 -11.47 -16.12
C TYR A 48 -9.51 -11.62 -17.38
N ASP A 49 -10.06 -12.21 -18.43
CA ASP A 49 -9.47 -12.41 -19.75
C ASP A 49 -9.70 -11.21 -20.70
N SER A 50 -10.49 -10.23 -20.28
CA SER A 50 -10.70 -8.98 -21.02
C SER A 50 -9.45 -8.11 -21.03
N GLU A 51 -9.32 -7.26 -22.06
CA GLU A 51 -8.26 -6.25 -22.15
C GLU A 51 -8.24 -5.36 -20.90
N CYS A 52 -7.04 -5.05 -20.39
CA CYS A 52 -6.89 -4.30 -19.16
C CYS A 52 -7.14 -2.80 -19.37
N PRO A 53 -8.14 -2.17 -18.72
CA PRO A 53 -8.50 -0.78 -19.01
C PRO A 53 -7.62 0.25 -18.30
N TRP A 54 -6.64 -0.17 -17.49
CA TRP A 54 -5.75 0.72 -16.71
C TRP A 54 -4.26 0.44 -16.88
N ASP A 55 -3.88 -0.64 -17.55
CA ASP A 55 -2.50 -1.07 -17.67
C ASP A 55 -2.26 -1.54 -19.11
N SER A 56 -1.57 -0.71 -19.90
CA SER A 56 -1.29 -0.99 -21.31
C SER A 56 -0.24 -2.08 -21.51
N ASP A 57 0.55 -2.38 -20.47
CA ASP A 57 1.61 -3.39 -20.55
C ASP A 57 1.06 -4.78 -20.23
N ALA A 58 -0.03 -4.86 -19.46
CA ALA A 58 -0.76 -6.10 -19.18
C ALA A 58 -1.78 -6.41 -20.29
N LYS A 59 -1.75 -7.62 -20.84
CA LYS A 59 -2.69 -8.04 -21.89
C LYS A 59 -4.11 -8.20 -21.37
N THR A 60 -4.25 -8.58 -20.10
CA THR A 60 -5.55 -8.86 -19.50
C THR A 60 -5.68 -8.26 -18.10
N VAL A 61 -6.93 -8.05 -17.68
CA VAL A 61 -7.25 -7.63 -16.30
C VAL A 61 -6.64 -8.59 -15.27
N GLY A 62 -6.73 -9.90 -15.50
CA GLY A 62 -6.18 -10.93 -14.63
C GLY A 62 -4.67 -10.82 -14.50
N GLU A 63 -3.96 -10.59 -15.60
CA GLU A 63 -2.50 -10.39 -15.60
C GLU A 63 -2.10 -9.19 -14.73
N SER A 64 -2.74 -8.03 -14.93
CA SER A 64 -2.45 -6.83 -14.14
C SER A 64 -2.75 -7.04 -12.65
N LEU A 65 -3.91 -7.62 -12.31
CA LEU A 65 -4.30 -7.86 -10.91
C LEU A 65 -3.47 -8.93 -10.20
N LEU A 66 -2.91 -9.89 -10.93
CA LEU A 66 -2.01 -10.92 -10.39
C LEU A 66 -0.55 -10.47 -10.31
N THR A 67 -0.26 -9.19 -10.59
CA THR A 67 1.06 -8.61 -10.34
C THR A 67 1.49 -8.94 -8.91
N PRO A 68 2.62 -9.64 -8.71
CA PRO A 68 3.03 -10.09 -7.39
C PRO A 68 3.18 -8.95 -6.38
N THR A 69 2.78 -9.19 -5.14
CA THR A 69 3.05 -8.28 -4.03
C THR A 69 4.55 -8.02 -3.93
N LYS A 70 4.93 -6.74 -3.97
CA LYS A 70 6.32 -6.33 -3.85
C LYS A 70 6.88 -6.65 -2.46
N ILE A 71 8.03 -7.33 -2.42
CA ILE A 71 8.70 -7.71 -1.18
C ILE A 71 9.83 -6.72 -0.87
N TYR A 72 9.68 -5.93 0.18
CA TYR A 72 10.56 -4.80 0.49
C TYR A 72 11.83 -5.16 1.30
N VAL A 73 12.07 -6.44 1.59
CA VAL A 73 13.19 -6.86 2.46
C VAL A 73 14.54 -6.35 1.96
N LYS A 74 14.78 -6.36 0.64
CA LYS A 74 16.05 -5.89 0.05
C LYS A 74 16.26 -4.39 0.25
N SER A 75 15.18 -3.61 0.22
CA SER A 75 15.21 -2.15 0.40
C SER A 75 15.30 -1.76 1.87
N CYS A 76 14.58 -2.47 2.76
CA CYS A 76 14.47 -2.07 4.16
C CYS A 76 15.54 -2.70 5.07
N LEU A 77 15.92 -3.96 4.85
CA LEU A 77 16.79 -4.68 5.80
C LEU A 77 18.15 -4.00 6.02
N PRO A 78 18.86 -3.49 4.99
CA PRO A 78 20.12 -2.78 5.22
C PRO A 78 19.94 -1.52 6.08
N LEU A 79 18.85 -0.78 5.88
CA LEU A 79 18.54 0.44 6.65
C LEU A 79 18.18 0.11 8.11
N ILE A 80 17.44 -0.98 8.33
CA ILE A 80 17.14 -1.49 9.67
C ILE A 80 18.44 -1.89 10.38
N GLN A 81 19.31 -2.65 9.71
CA GLN A 81 20.57 -3.11 10.28
C GLN A 81 21.54 -1.95 10.59
N GLY A 82 21.50 -0.89 9.78
CA GLY A 82 22.25 0.35 9.98
C GLY A 82 21.65 1.30 11.04
N GLY A 83 20.49 0.96 11.63
CA GLY A 83 19.83 1.83 12.62
C GLY A 83 19.31 3.15 12.02
N MET A 84 18.98 3.17 10.73
CA MET A 84 18.60 4.38 9.99
C MET A 84 17.08 4.62 9.96
N LEU A 85 16.28 3.74 10.56
CA LEU A 85 14.82 3.82 10.55
C LEU A 85 14.29 3.86 11.99
N ASN A 86 13.37 4.78 12.26
CA ASN A 86 12.67 4.86 13.54
C ASN A 86 11.42 3.96 13.57
N GLY A 87 10.83 3.66 12.41
CA GLY A 87 9.63 2.84 12.30
C GLY A 87 9.29 2.47 10.87
N LEU A 88 8.37 1.52 10.71
CA LEU A 88 7.86 1.04 9.44
C LEU A 88 6.36 0.75 9.59
N ALA A 89 5.57 1.04 8.55
CA ALA A 89 4.17 0.66 8.47
C ALA A 89 3.95 -0.08 7.14
N HIS A 90 3.49 -1.34 7.21
CA HIS A 90 3.14 -2.09 6.01
C HIS A 90 1.66 -1.83 5.67
N ILE A 91 1.43 -1.16 4.55
CA ILE A 91 0.08 -0.76 4.14
C ILE A 91 -0.63 -1.96 3.51
N THR A 92 -1.54 -2.56 4.28
CA THR A 92 -2.25 -3.80 3.91
C THR A 92 -3.77 -3.59 3.99
N GLY A 93 -4.53 -4.54 4.52
CA GLY A 93 -5.96 -4.34 4.81
C GLY A 93 -6.14 -3.17 5.78
N GLY A 94 -7.18 -2.35 5.54
CA GLY A 94 -7.36 -1.07 6.25
C GLY A 94 -6.58 0.10 5.66
N GLY A 95 -5.76 -0.14 4.64
CA GLY A 95 -5.08 0.89 3.87
C GLY A 95 -4.17 1.78 4.72
N LEU A 96 -3.88 2.97 4.21
CA LEU A 96 -2.96 3.91 4.83
C LEU A 96 -3.48 4.41 6.18
N LEU A 97 -4.78 4.72 6.25
CA LEU A 97 -5.41 5.33 7.43
C LEU A 97 -5.45 4.41 8.65
N GLU A 98 -5.51 3.09 8.46
CA GLU A 98 -5.44 2.17 9.60
C GLU A 98 -4.03 1.69 9.92
N ASN A 99 -3.16 1.52 8.93
CA ASN A 99 -1.86 0.91 9.15
C ASN A 99 -0.80 1.90 9.64
N LEU A 100 -0.80 3.15 9.13
CA LEU A 100 0.21 4.14 9.52
C LEU A 100 0.14 4.53 11.00
N PRO A 101 -1.04 4.79 11.60
CA PRO A 101 -1.12 5.18 13.01
C PRO A 101 -0.62 4.12 14.00
N ARG A 102 -0.61 2.83 13.62
CA ARG A 102 -0.12 1.74 14.48
C ARG A 102 1.40 1.83 14.74
N SER A 103 2.12 2.55 13.89
CA SER A 103 3.57 2.76 14.02
C SER A 103 3.91 4.14 14.62
N LEU A 104 2.91 4.95 15.00
CA LEU A 104 3.09 6.26 15.61
C LEU A 104 2.81 6.20 17.12
N PRO A 105 3.58 6.91 17.96
CA PRO A 105 3.26 7.04 19.37
C PRO A 105 2.07 7.98 19.59
N THR A 106 1.46 7.88 20.77
CA THR A 106 0.38 8.78 21.19
C THR A 106 0.81 10.25 21.10
N GLY A 107 -0.04 11.08 20.49
CA GLY A 107 0.20 12.52 20.33
C GLY A 107 1.06 12.90 19.13
N VAL A 108 1.52 11.92 18.33
CA VAL A 108 2.20 12.18 17.05
C VAL A 108 1.27 11.84 15.89
N VAL A 109 1.20 12.74 14.90
CA VAL A 109 0.41 12.58 13.68
C VAL A 109 1.32 12.64 12.48
N ALA A 110 1.03 11.81 11.48
CA ALA A 110 1.66 11.86 10.18
C ALA A 110 0.94 12.88 9.26
N GLU A 111 1.69 13.82 8.71
CA GLU A 111 1.21 14.73 7.66
C GLU A 111 1.88 14.35 6.34
N ILE A 112 1.08 14.04 5.31
CA ILE A 112 1.56 13.68 3.99
C ILE A 112 1.40 14.88 3.07
N THR A 113 2.51 15.59 2.87
CA THR A 113 2.56 16.84 2.10
C THR A 113 2.90 16.63 0.62
N GLY A 114 3.29 15.41 0.24
CA GLY A 114 3.58 15.04 -1.14
C GLY A 114 3.43 13.55 -1.38
N HIS A 115 2.85 13.19 -2.52
CA HIS A 115 2.69 11.81 -2.96
C HIS A 115 2.78 11.72 -4.49
N PRO A 116 3.21 10.58 -5.06
CA PRO A 116 3.15 10.37 -6.50
C PRO A 116 1.69 10.38 -6.98
N PRO A 117 1.44 10.59 -8.29
CA PRO A 117 0.11 10.45 -8.85
C PRO A 117 -0.50 9.08 -8.53
N LEU A 118 -1.79 9.06 -8.16
CA LEU A 118 -2.53 7.84 -7.85
C LEU A 118 -2.37 6.84 -9.02
N PRO A 119 -1.87 5.61 -8.82
CA PRO A 119 -1.68 4.64 -9.90
C PRO A 119 -2.97 4.35 -10.70
N ALA A 120 -2.82 4.00 -11.98
CA ALA A 120 -3.93 3.86 -12.92
C ALA A 120 -5.01 2.88 -12.45
N VAL A 121 -4.60 1.73 -11.88
CA VAL A 121 -5.53 0.75 -11.29
C VAL A 121 -6.41 1.38 -10.21
N PHE A 122 -5.85 2.20 -9.33
CA PHE A 122 -6.62 2.85 -8.27
C PHE A 122 -7.46 4.02 -8.79
N ARG A 123 -7.02 4.74 -9.83
CA ARG A 123 -7.87 5.73 -10.51
C ARG A 123 -9.10 5.07 -11.14
N TRP A 124 -8.92 3.92 -11.78
CA TRP A 124 -10.02 3.13 -12.32
C TRP A 124 -10.95 2.65 -11.21
N MET A 125 -10.41 2.06 -10.13
CA MET A 125 -11.20 1.59 -8.98
C MET A 125 -11.98 2.72 -8.31
N LYS A 126 -11.38 3.91 -8.14
CA LYS A 126 -12.05 5.09 -7.59
C LYS A 126 -13.24 5.50 -8.47
N LYS A 127 -13.05 5.53 -9.79
CA LYS A 127 -14.12 5.87 -10.75
C LYS A 127 -15.24 4.84 -10.75
N ALA A 128 -14.91 3.54 -10.81
CA ALA A 128 -15.91 2.46 -10.86
C ALA A 128 -16.70 2.32 -9.55
N SER A 129 -16.05 2.58 -8.41
CA SER A 129 -16.65 2.46 -7.08
C SER A 129 -17.42 3.70 -6.64
N GLY A 130 -17.02 4.90 -7.09
CA GLY A 130 -17.55 6.16 -6.59
C GLY A 130 -17.07 6.52 -5.18
N LEU A 131 -16.08 5.81 -4.65
CA LEU A 131 -15.50 6.09 -3.33
C LEU A 131 -14.76 7.43 -3.33
N ASP A 132 -14.81 8.11 -2.18
CA ASP A 132 -14.00 9.29 -1.94
C ASP A 132 -12.53 8.92 -1.62
N ASP A 133 -11.67 9.93 -1.46
CA ASP A 133 -10.25 9.70 -1.18
C ASP A 133 -10.01 9.02 0.18
N ALA A 134 -10.81 9.33 1.20
CA ALA A 134 -10.65 8.73 2.52
C ALA A 134 -11.01 7.24 2.51
N GLU A 135 -12.09 6.87 1.82
CA GLU A 135 -12.50 5.49 1.65
C GLU A 135 -11.52 4.69 0.77
N MET A 136 -10.98 5.31 -0.28
CA MET A 136 -9.90 4.72 -1.07
C MET A 136 -8.68 4.42 -0.19
N LEU A 137 -8.23 5.41 0.60
CA LEU A 137 -7.08 5.26 1.52
C LEU A 137 -7.34 4.33 2.70
N ARG A 138 -8.60 4.05 3.05
CA ARG A 138 -8.97 3.04 4.06
C ARG A 138 -9.09 1.63 3.46
N THR A 139 -9.31 1.53 2.16
CA THR A 139 -9.53 0.24 1.50
C THR A 139 -8.26 -0.32 0.85
N PHE A 140 -7.47 0.55 0.21
CA PHE A 140 -6.33 0.19 -0.60
C PHE A 140 -5.04 0.85 -0.10
N ASN A 141 -3.90 0.38 -0.63
CA ASN A 141 -2.61 1.05 -0.40
C ASN A 141 -2.46 2.37 -1.20
N CYS A 142 -3.18 2.51 -2.31
CA CYS A 142 -3.17 3.69 -3.20
C CYS A 142 -1.81 4.04 -3.82
N GLY A 143 -0.86 3.11 -3.86
CA GLY A 143 0.45 3.26 -4.50
C GLY A 143 1.61 3.15 -3.54
#